data_AF-A0A0H5E4S2-F1
#
_entry.id   AF-A0A0H5E4S2-F1
#
_cell.length_a   1.000
_cell.length_b   1.000
_cell.length_c   1.000
_cell.angle_alpha   90.00
_cell.angle_beta   90.00
_cell.angle_gamma   90.00
#
_symmetry.space_group_name_H-M   'P 1'
#
loop_
_entity.id
_entity.type
_entity.pdbx_description
1 polymer ?
#
loop_
_entity_poly.entity_id
_entity_poly.type
_entity_poly.pdbx_seq_one_letter_code
_entity_poly.pdbx_strand_id
1 'polypeptide(L)'
;MARSRKYQDFLIEQLKDHDEAVAYLNAALEESLKGDEESQQVFLIALRNVAEAQGGIGALAKKAHVGRESLYKTLSGTGNPKWYTLVSLCVAMGLNLRLS
;
A
#
# COMPACT_ATOMS: atom_id res chain seq x y z
N MET A 1 -16.98 16.81 -0.53
CA MET A 1 -16.81 15.38 -0.90
C MET A 1 -16.40 15.15 -2.36
N ALA A 2 -16.78 15.99 -3.33
CA ALA A 2 -16.42 15.77 -4.75
C ALA A 2 -14.92 15.94 -5.10
N ARG A 3 -14.15 16.72 -4.32
CA ARG A 3 -12.71 16.94 -4.58
C ARG A 3 -11.84 15.73 -4.23
N SER A 4 -12.12 15.02 -3.13
CA SER A 4 -11.28 13.86 -2.75
C SER A 4 -11.45 12.68 -3.69
N ARG A 5 -12.66 12.48 -4.25
CA ARG A 5 -12.89 11.42 -5.25
C ARG A 5 -12.12 11.67 -6.54
N LYS A 6 -12.14 12.91 -7.05
CA LYS A 6 -11.33 13.29 -8.22
C LYS A 6 -9.82 13.11 -7.99
N TYR A 7 -9.34 13.43 -6.79
CA TYR A 7 -7.95 13.21 -6.42
C TYR A 7 -7.60 11.72 -6.34
N GLN A 8 -8.47 10.92 -5.70
CA GLN A 8 -8.26 9.48 -5.59
C GLN A 8 -8.22 8.83 -6.98
N ASP A 9 -9.18 9.16 -7.86
CA ASP A 9 -9.22 8.61 -9.21
C ASP A 9 -7.95 8.97 -10.00
N PHE A 10 -7.47 10.22 -9.87
CA PHE A 10 -6.20 10.66 -10.47
C PHE A 10 -5.00 9.88 -9.93
N LEU A 11 -4.91 9.73 -8.60
CA LEU A 11 -3.84 8.98 -7.94
C LEU A 11 -3.81 7.54 -8.42
N ILE A 12 -4.96 6.85 -8.41
CA ILE A 12 -5.05 5.46 -8.86
C ILE A 12 -4.64 5.30 -10.32
N GLU A 13 -4.92 6.28 -11.19
CA GLU A 13 -4.46 6.26 -12.57
C GLU A 13 -2.93 6.37 -12.68
N GLN A 14 -2.30 7.28 -11.91
CA GLN A 14 -0.84 7.43 -11.89
C GLN A 14 -0.14 6.16 -11.37
N LEU A 15 -0.66 5.55 -10.30
CA LEU A 15 -0.06 4.37 -9.66
C LEU A 15 -0.16 3.08 -10.48
N LYS A 16 -0.76 3.11 -11.67
CA LYS A 16 -0.65 2.01 -12.65
C LYS A 16 0.75 1.94 -13.24
N ASP A 17 1.44 3.07 -13.34
CA ASP A 17 2.85 3.11 -13.70
C ASP A 17 3.70 2.58 -12.54
N HIS A 18 4.69 1.74 -12.87
CA HIS A 18 5.49 1.07 -11.86
C HIS A 18 6.42 2.05 -11.12
N ASP A 19 7.02 2.99 -11.85
CA ASP A 19 7.98 3.93 -11.27
C ASP A 19 7.26 4.93 -10.36
N GLU A 20 6.07 5.39 -10.75
CA GLU A 20 5.19 6.21 -9.89
C GLU A 20 4.78 5.45 -8.62
N ALA A 21 4.41 4.18 -8.74
CA ALA A 21 4.06 3.35 -7.58
C ALA A 21 5.23 3.17 -6.60
N VAL A 22 6.44 2.95 -7.12
CA VAL A 22 7.66 2.83 -6.32
C VAL A 22 8.01 4.15 -5.64
N ALA A 23 7.99 5.27 -6.37
CA ALA A 23 8.26 6.60 -5.82
C ALA A 23 7.27 6.95 -4.71
N TYR A 24 5.98 6.69 -4.93
CA TYR A 24 4.93 6.91 -3.95
C TYR A 24 5.09 6.07 -2.68
N LEU A 25 5.42 4.79 -2.81
CA LEU A 25 5.65 3.90 -1.67
C LEU A 25 6.92 4.26 -0.90
N ASN A 26 7.98 4.71 -1.58
CA ASN A 26 9.20 5.18 -0.91
C ASN A 26 8.93 6.43 -0.06
N ALA A 27 8.18 7.41 -0.60
CA ALA A 27 7.78 8.59 0.16
C ALA A 27 6.91 8.23 1.38
N ALA A 28 5.97 7.29 1.21
CA ALA A 28 5.13 6.83 2.31
C ALA A 28 5.93 6.02 3.36
N LEU A 29 6.93 5.25 2.93
CA LEU A 29 7.82 4.52 3.82
C LEU A 29 8.68 5.49 4.65
N GLU A 30 9.26 6.52 4.02
CA GLU A 30 10.03 7.56 4.71
C GLU A 30 9.19 8.26 5.79
N GLU A 31 7.94 8.62 5.48
CA GLU A 31 7.01 9.19 6.46
C GLU A 31 6.77 8.22 7.62
N SER A 32 6.55 6.93 7.33
CA SER A 32 6.25 5.92 8.34
C SER A 32 7.39 5.67 9.33
N LEU A 33 8.63 5.96 8.94
CA LEU A 33 9.81 5.79 9.78
C LEU A 33 9.98 6.90 10.83
N LYS A 34 9.11 7.93 10.84
CA LYS A 34 9.10 8.97 11.90
C LYS A 34 8.71 8.44 13.29
N GLY A 35 8.13 7.23 13.35
CA GLY A 35 8.09 6.43 14.58
C GLY A 35 6.81 6.53 15.42
N ASP A 36 5.83 7.33 15.03
CA ASP A 36 4.49 7.33 15.64
C ASP A 36 3.48 6.46 14.87
N GLU A 37 2.36 6.13 15.54
CA GLU A 37 1.34 5.23 15.00
C GLU A 37 0.61 5.83 13.78
N GLU A 38 0.39 7.15 13.75
CA GLU A 38 -0.27 7.82 12.62
C GLU A 38 0.63 7.78 11.38
N SER A 39 1.93 7.99 11.56
CA SER A 39 2.94 7.86 10.51
C SER A 39 2.98 6.44 9.91
N GLN A 40 2.87 5.39 10.73
CA GLN A 40 2.84 4.00 10.22
C GLN A 40 1.64 3.72 9.31
N GLN A 41 0.49 4.32 9.61
CA GLN A 41 -0.74 4.13 8.83
C GLN A 41 -0.61 4.70 7.41
N VAL A 42 0.23 5.71 7.19
CA VAL A 42 0.49 6.30 5.86
C VAL A 42 0.99 5.25 4.89
N PHE A 43 1.93 4.40 5.31
CA PHE A 43 2.47 3.34 4.45
C PHE A 43 1.42 2.26 4.13
N LEU A 44 0.56 1.90 5.07
CA LEU A 44 -0.52 0.94 4.85
C LEU A 44 -1.55 1.46 3.83
N ILE A 45 -1.91 2.74 3.93
CA ILE A 45 -2.79 3.42 2.97
C ILE A 45 -2.13 3.48 1.60
N ALA A 46 -0.82 3.74 1.54
CA ALA A 46 -0.10 3.78 0.27
C ALA A 46 -0.06 2.41 -0.42
N LEU A 47 0.23 1.33 0.31
CA LEU A 47 0.15 -0.05 -0.19
C LEU A 47 -1.26 -0.39 -0.69
N ARG A 48 -2.30 0.10 -0.01
CA ARG A 48 -3.68 -0.06 -0.47
C ARG A 48 -3.92 0.63 -1.82
N ASN A 49 -3.49 1.88 -1.98
CA ASN A 49 -3.67 2.63 -3.22
C ASN A 49 -2.95 1.95 -4.39
N VAL A 50 -1.72 1.48 -4.18
CA VAL A 50 -0.98 0.72 -5.21
C VAL A 50 -1.67 -0.60 -5.53
N ALA A 51 -2.15 -1.33 -4.52
CA ALA A 51 -2.91 -2.55 -4.73
C ALA A 51 -4.21 -2.28 -5.53
N GLU A 52 -4.92 -1.18 -5.24
CA GLU A 52 -6.10 -0.76 -5.99
C GLU A 52 -5.77 -0.45 -7.46
N ALA A 53 -4.66 0.25 -7.73
CA ALA A 53 -4.20 0.56 -9.08
C ALA A 53 -3.74 -0.68 -9.89
N GLN A 54 -3.10 -1.64 -9.24
CA GLN A 54 -2.47 -2.81 -9.88
C GLN A 54 -3.38 -4.05 -9.97
N GLY A 55 -4.70 -3.85 -10.08
CA GLY A 55 -5.69 -4.93 -10.25
C GLY A 55 -6.52 -5.26 -9.01
N GLY A 56 -6.39 -4.47 -7.95
CA GLY A 56 -7.23 -4.51 -6.77
C GLY A 56 -6.71 -5.41 -5.63
N ILE A 57 -7.27 -5.16 -4.44
CA ILE A 57 -7.00 -5.92 -3.21
C ILE A 57 -7.23 -7.43 -3.39
N GLY A 58 -8.22 -7.81 -4.21
CA GLY A 58 -8.49 -9.21 -4.51
C GLY A 58 -7.36 -9.91 -5.28
N ALA A 59 -6.71 -9.21 -6.22
CA ALA A 59 -5.58 -9.73 -6.96
C ALA A 59 -4.34 -9.86 -6.05
N LEU A 60 -4.08 -8.83 -5.23
CA LEU A 60 -2.99 -8.88 -4.25
C LEU A 60 -3.19 -10.01 -3.23
N ALA A 61 -4.39 -10.17 -2.68
CA ALA A 61 -4.72 -11.25 -1.75
C ALA A 61 -4.38 -12.64 -2.32
N LYS A 62 -4.71 -12.86 -3.61
CA LYS A 62 -4.39 -14.09 -4.32
C LYS A 62 -2.88 -14.29 -4.49
N LYS A 63 -2.15 -13.24 -4.89
CA LYS A 63 -0.68 -13.28 -5.07
C LYS A 63 0.06 -13.50 -3.75
N ALA A 64 -0.42 -12.90 -2.66
CA ALA A 64 0.18 -12.99 -1.33
C ALA A 64 -0.30 -14.18 -0.50
N HIS A 65 -1.21 -15.02 -1.02
CA HIS A 65 -1.81 -16.15 -0.32
C HIS A 65 -2.46 -15.77 1.02
N VAL A 66 -3.14 -14.62 1.08
CA VAL A 66 -3.86 -14.12 2.26
C VAL A 66 -5.35 -13.98 2.00
N GLY A 67 -6.15 -14.06 3.06
CA GLY A 67 -7.60 -13.82 2.97
C GLY A 67 -7.91 -12.38 2.59
N ARG A 68 -8.85 -12.16 1.66
CA ARG A 68 -9.21 -10.82 1.17
C ARG A 68 -9.71 -9.89 2.28
N GLU A 69 -10.55 -10.41 3.18
CA GLU A 69 -11.07 -9.66 4.34
C GLU A 69 -9.94 -9.26 5.31
N SER A 70 -9.03 -10.21 5.59
CA SER A 70 -7.84 -9.95 6.40
C SER A 70 -6.97 -8.87 5.75
N LEU A 71 -6.85 -8.86 4.43
CA LEU A 71 -6.07 -7.86 3.71
C LEU A 71 -6.71 -6.47 3.77
N TYR A 72 -8.03 -6.35 3.65
CA TYR A 72 -8.74 -5.07 3.84
C TYR A 72 -8.53 -4.50 5.25
N LYS A 73 -8.56 -5.35 6.28
CA LYS A 73 -8.26 -4.94 7.66
C LYS A 73 -6.77 -4.59 7.84
N THR A 74 -5.89 -5.33 7.18
CA THR A 74 -4.43 -5.12 7.27
C THR A 74 -4.03 -3.78 6.66
N LEU A 75 -4.61 -3.44 5.51
CA LEU A 75 -4.32 -2.22 4.76
C LEU A 75 -5.31 -1.09 5.07
N SER A 76 -5.96 -1.14 6.23
CA SER A 76 -6.73 0.00 6.74
C SER A 76 -5.78 1.04 7.31
N GLY A 77 -6.25 2.28 7.42
CA GLY A 77 -5.55 3.34 8.18
C GLY A 77 -5.53 3.08 9.69
N THR A 78 -5.76 1.86 10.16
CA THR A 78 -5.68 1.43 11.56
C THR A 78 -5.11 0.02 11.67
N GLY A 79 -4.56 -0.52 10.58
CA GLY A 79 -3.97 -1.84 10.54
C GLY A 79 -2.67 -1.89 11.34
N ASN A 80 -2.36 -3.07 11.86
CA ASN A 80 -1.06 -3.34 12.50
C ASN A 80 -0.56 -4.72 12.04
N PRO A 81 -0.12 -4.84 10.77
CA PRO A 81 0.42 -6.09 10.26
C PRO A 81 1.70 -6.49 10.99
N LYS A 82 1.86 -7.79 11.21
CA LYS A 82 3.19 -8.34 11.54
C LYS A 82 4.16 -8.06 10.39
N TRP A 83 5.44 -7.91 10.71
CA TRP A 83 6.52 -7.72 9.74
C TRP A 83 6.45 -8.71 8.56
N TYR A 84 6.26 -10.00 8.85
CA TYR A 84 6.11 -11.04 7.83
C TYR A 84 5.02 -10.70 6.81
N THR A 85 3.83 -10.31 7.27
CA THR A 85 2.71 -9.94 6.39
C THR A 85 3.07 -8.76 5.51
N LEU A 86 3.68 -7.71 6.08
CA LEU A 86 4.08 -6.52 5.33
C LEU A 86 5.06 -6.85 4.20
N VAL A 87 6.09 -7.63 4.51
CA VAL A 87 7.10 -8.07 3.53
C VAL A 87 6.46 -8.96 2.45
N SER A 88 5.60 -9.91 2.82
CA SER A 88 4.90 -10.76 1.85
C SER A 88 4.06 -9.95 0.86
N LEU A 89 3.41 -8.87 1.32
CA LEU A 89 2.64 -7.98 0.45
C LEU A 89 3.55 -7.21 -0.51
N CYS A 90 4.68 -6.68 -0.03
CA CYS A 90 5.66 -6.00 -0.88
C CYS A 90 6.19 -6.93 -1.98
N VAL A 91 6.59 -8.16 -1.61
CA VAL A 91 7.06 -9.18 -2.56
C VAL A 91 5.97 -9.55 -3.57
N ALA A 92 4.73 -9.72 -3.13
CA ALA A 92 3.60 -10.02 -4.02
C ALA A 92 3.28 -8.90 -5.02
N MET A 93 3.68 -7.66 -4.70
CA MET A 93 3.63 -6.49 -5.60
C MET A 93 4.88 -6.35 -6.47
N GLY A 94 5.85 -7.27 -6.37
CA GLY A 94 7.10 -7.20 -7.12
C GLY A 94 8.11 -6.19 -6.57
N LEU A 95 7.93 -5.76 -5.32
CA LEU A 95 8.75 -4.74 -4.68
C LEU A 95 9.85 -5.37 -3.83
N ASN A 96 10.94 -4.63 -3.66
CA ASN A 96 12.03 -4.98 -2.74
C ASN A 96 12.24 -3.84 -1.75
N LEU A 97 12.10 -4.13 -0.46
CA LEU A 97 12.48 -3.19 0.61
C LEU A 97 14.01 -3.15 0.71
N ARG A 98 14.59 -1.95 0.59
CA ARG A 98 16.03 -1.72 0.75
C ARG A 98 16.24 -0.49 1.62
N LEU A 99 17.24 -0.58 2.49
CA LEU A 99 17.79 0.55 3.22
C LEU A 99 19.10 0.88 2.52
N SER A 100 19.16 2.01 1.82
CA SER A 100 20.34 2.47 1.08
C SER A 100 20.51 3.96 1.28
#